data_AF-L7J1D7-F1
#
_entry.id   AF-L7J1D7-F1
#
_cell.length_a   1.000
_cell.length_b   1.000
_cell.length_c   1.000
_cell.angle_alpha   90.00
_cell.angle_beta   90.00
_cell.angle_gamma   90.00
#
_symmetry.space_group_name_H-M   'P 1'
#
loop_
_entity.id
_entity.type
_entity.pdbx_description
1 polymer ?
#
loop_
_entity_poly.entity_id
_entity_poly.type
_entity_poly.pdbx_seq_one_letter_code
_entity_poly.pdbx_strand_id
1 'polypeptide(L)'
;MSLKSIPNMSQRAYESLDQEDPLSGRTKADYSHDEKDVPYWPRFQNDGSLTPRTEKYRARLGSFARVANTVLLVVIAGLLAALLWRDGRSRASLQVGGDFGGAGPQFGTKITKWDADEAYVPKDPNEFFSKKTIDQWNTMMPALQPGVNRTLPEDYQSHYLHCIDYLRQAIMCAGDVAMEPHSPTDADDNGPGDGSWAGYHVCKDYSQVTNYIEVRFLHTVFDLAIDEHPLACKLPRATGEHASAHPGTSELIELLYPDDHRPTCLEDYVCTDEPQLRLYVVLFNDATIVSVTAPHASGDIMAHAGIVKGWVDMLHGRAQEVQRFDGFRTDPLAEMVKRADSSQVAEMLEGKILRGVRHAMYVIFYLWDMLFGPRMQHRTLFFPASTVVKMREQALDHLHQQGDEKPFVSNGDVLTAWLSKMAAAPMAARAPRKSLTILNALDLRGRLSSTLNPAAMYGQNLTMHCCAFVTLGEAATAPLGVVARAVRQSIVEQGAEKQLEAFTKTMWELGGDRPVATAVDAYLFAFSSWAKARFNHIMDFSPAIVSKGNRASGATADGQAPGKPVWVLSTTMGFTLLARYWLNITGEDLAGNYWATVVLPRPSIASIEEGMRRL
;
A
#
# COMPACT_ATOMS: atom_id res chain seq x y z
N MET A 1 -44.03 -29.73 1.40
CA MET A 1 -44.97 -30.87 1.26
C MET A 1 -44.17 -32.15 1.06
N SER A 2 -44.75 -33.36 1.13
CA SER A 2 -43.97 -34.57 1.48
C SER A 2 -44.18 -35.79 0.55
N LEU A 3 -43.19 -36.70 0.61
CA LEU A 3 -43.21 -38.15 0.34
C LEU A 3 -43.12 -38.73 -1.10
N LYS A 4 -42.38 -39.86 -1.13
CA LYS A 4 -42.45 -41.05 -2.03
C LYS A 4 -41.77 -40.95 -3.42
N SER A 5 -41.17 -42.03 -3.96
CA SER A 5 -41.01 -43.42 -3.45
C SER A 5 -39.81 -44.18 -4.04
N ILE A 6 -39.25 -45.13 -3.26
CA ILE A 6 -38.29 -46.17 -3.67
C ILE A 6 -39.07 -47.39 -4.25
N PRO A 7 -38.55 -48.10 -5.27
CA PRO A 7 -37.96 -49.45 -5.07
C PRO A 7 -36.80 -49.77 -6.08
N ASN A 8 -36.06 -50.90 -6.11
CA ASN A 8 -35.60 -51.95 -5.16
C ASN A 8 -34.52 -52.83 -5.88
N MET A 9 -33.78 -53.67 -5.13
CA MET A 9 -33.01 -54.87 -5.61
C MET A 9 -31.75 -54.63 -6.49
N SER A 10 -30.74 -55.53 -6.56
CA SER A 10 -30.39 -56.73 -5.76
C SER A 10 -28.87 -57.07 -5.84
N GLN A 11 -28.39 -57.98 -4.98
CA GLN A 11 -26.98 -58.41 -4.86
C GLN A 11 -26.51 -59.41 -5.95
N ARG A 12 -25.18 -59.69 -5.95
CA ARG A 12 -24.37 -60.77 -6.62
C ARG A 12 -23.50 -60.27 -7.80
N ALA A 13 -22.29 -60.79 -8.07
CA ALA A 13 -21.35 -61.68 -7.32
C ALA A 13 -19.94 -61.59 -8.00
N TYR A 14 -19.02 -62.54 -7.72
CA TYR A 14 -17.57 -62.59 -8.09
C TYR A 14 -16.71 -61.59 -7.29
N GLU A 15 -15.74 -61.97 -6.44
CA GLU A 15 -15.14 -63.27 -6.04
C GLU A 15 -14.05 -63.87 -6.97
N SER A 16 -12.87 -64.16 -6.37
CA SER A 16 -11.64 -64.80 -6.93
C SER A 16 -10.82 -63.93 -7.93
N LEU A 17 -9.48 -63.97 -8.02
CA LEU A 17 -8.44 -64.90 -7.50
C LEU A 17 -7.17 -64.18 -6.97
N ASP A 18 -6.34 -64.91 -6.22
CA ASP A 18 -4.93 -64.61 -5.82
C ASP A 18 -3.92 -64.81 -7.01
N GLN A 19 -2.58 -64.71 -6.96
CA GLN A 19 -1.56 -64.66 -5.88
C GLN A 19 -0.14 -64.23 -6.41
N GLU A 20 0.85 -64.07 -5.50
CA GLU A 20 2.35 -64.13 -5.67
C GLU A 20 3.20 -62.87 -6.04
N ASP A 21 4.49 -62.94 -5.61
CA ASP A 21 5.57 -61.93 -5.42
C ASP A 21 6.88 -62.73 -5.09
N PRO A 22 8.19 -62.30 -5.11
CA PRO A 22 8.82 -60.97 -5.27
C PRO A 22 10.12 -60.95 -6.19
N LEU A 23 11.10 -60.08 -5.86
CA LEU A 23 12.55 -60.01 -6.29
C LEU A 23 12.88 -59.12 -7.51
N SER A 24 13.94 -58.27 -7.53
CA SER A 24 14.94 -57.84 -6.51
C SER A 24 15.65 -56.51 -6.98
N GLY A 25 16.67 -55.91 -6.34
CA GLY A 25 17.56 -56.39 -5.27
C GLY A 25 18.53 -55.38 -4.59
N ARG A 26 19.68 -55.04 -5.19
CA ARG A 26 20.87 -54.38 -4.54
C ARG A 26 21.65 -53.51 -5.55
N THR A 27 22.41 -52.46 -5.18
CA THR A 27 23.66 -52.49 -4.36
C THR A 27 23.99 -51.21 -3.56
N LYS A 28 24.87 -51.37 -2.56
CA LYS A 28 25.61 -50.31 -1.84
C LYS A 28 27.01 -50.08 -2.44
N ALA A 29 27.62 -48.94 -2.14
CA ALA A 29 29.07 -48.78 -2.03
C ALA A 29 29.39 -47.83 -0.85
N ASP A 30 30.52 -48.04 -0.16
CA ASP A 30 31.01 -47.23 0.97
C ASP A 30 32.26 -46.41 0.56
N TYR A 31 32.51 -45.26 1.20
CA TYR A 31 33.74 -44.87 1.92
C TYR A 31 33.80 -43.35 2.23
N SER A 32 34.90 -42.86 2.83
CA SER A 32 34.87 -41.78 3.85
C SER A 32 36.06 -40.79 3.79
N HIS A 33 35.93 -39.70 4.59
CA HIS A 33 36.94 -38.66 4.91
C HIS A 33 37.26 -37.65 3.77
N ASP A 34 37.72 -36.41 4.04
CA ASP A 34 38.13 -35.79 5.32
C ASP A 34 37.80 -34.26 5.37
N GLU A 35 38.44 -33.51 6.30
CA GLU A 35 38.35 -32.04 6.57
C GLU A 35 37.07 -31.60 7.33
N LYS A 36 37.06 -31.02 8.56
CA LYS A 36 37.97 -30.33 9.52
C LYS A 36 37.75 -28.81 9.65
N ASP A 37 37.91 -28.38 10.92
CA ASP A 37 38.21 -27.03 11.42
C ASP A 37 37.19 -25.89 11.23
N VAL A 38 36.19 -25.86 12.12
CA VAL A 38 35.61 -24.60 12.65
C VAL A 38 35.59 -24.67 14.21
N PRO A 39 36.14 -23.69 14.95
CA PRO A 39 36.30 -23.82 16.40
C PRO A 39 35.02 -23.73 17.24
N TYR A 40 34.90 -24.63 18.22
CA TYR A 40 33.85 -24.63 19.25
C TYR A 40 34.25 -23.78 20.47
N TRP A 41 33.39 -22.85 20.89
CA TRP A 41 33.49 -22.17 22.20
C TRP A 41 32.42 -22.71 23.17
N PRO A 42 32.79 -23.02 24.43
CA PRO A 42 31.94 -23.80 25.32
C PRO A 42 30.87 -22.97 26.03
N ARG A 43 29.66 -23.53 26.17
CA ARG A 43 28.71 -23.12 27.22
C ARG A 43 29.07 -23.84 28.51
N PHE A 44 29.69 -23.12 29.46
CA PHE A 44 29.78 -23.61 30.83
C PHE A 44 28.39 -23.64 31.48
N GLN A 45 28.18 -24.63 32.35
CA GLN A 45 26.94 -24.82 33.10
C GLN A 45 26.79 -23.77 34.21
N ASN A 46 25.57 -23.58 34.67
CA ASN A 46 25.32 -23.10 36.03
C ASN A 46 24.13 -23.88 36.58
N ASP A 47 24.37 -24.69 37.60
CA ASP A 47 23.33 -25.49 38.27
C ASP A 47 22.47 -24.61 39.18
N GLY A 48 21.21 -25.01 39.42
CA GLY A 48 20.30 -24.19 40.24
C GLY A 48 18.83 -24.63 40.19
N SER A 49 18.55 -25.82 40.71
CA SER A 49 17.22 -26.45 40.82
C SER A 49 16.05 -25.52 41.20
N LEU A 50 14.87 -25.76 40.60
CA LEU A 50 13.58 -25.81 41.34
C LEU A 50 12.55 -26.70 40.60
N THR A 51 11.53 -27.15 41.33
CA THR A 51 10.82 -28.43 41.13
C THR A 51 9.61 -28.43 40.16
N PRO A 52 9.13 -29.62 39.70
CA PRO A 52 8.26 -29.72 38.50
C PRO A 52 6.75 -29.75 38.80
N ARG A 53 5.93 -29.24 37.86
CA ARG A 53 4.47 -29.45 37.88
C ARG A 53 3.72 -29.42 36.52
N THR A 54 4.41 -29.16 35.39
CA THR A 54 3.78 -28.83 34.10
C THR A 54 3.62 -29.98 33.10
N GLU A 55 4.42 -31.05 33.20
CA GLU A 55 4.49 -32.09 32.16
C GLU A 55 3.20 -32.94 32.03
N LYS A 56 2.53 -33.23 33.16
CA LYS A 56 1.31 -34.08 33.17
C LYS A 56 0.13 -33.51 32.37
N TYR A 57 0.14 -32.22 32.03
CA TYR A 57 -0.90 -31.60 31.19
C TYR A 57 -0.57 -31.69 29.69
N ARG A 58 0.70 -31.49 29.28
CA ARG A 58 1.12 -31.62 27.87
C ARG A 58 0.83 -33.02 27.31
N ALA A 59 1.09 -34.06 28.09
CA ALA A 59 0.89 -35.46 27.68
C ALA A 59 -0.58 -35.80 27.33
N ARG A 60 -1.57 -35.10 27.90
CA ARG A 60 -3.00 -35.38 27.63
C ARG A 60 -3.53 -34.65 26.39
N LEU A 61 -3.17 -33.38 26.16
CA LEU A 61 -3.60 -32.67 24.94
C LEU A 61 -3.05 -33.33 23.67
N GLY A 62 -1.81 -33.82 23.70
CA GLY A 62 -1.17 -34.51 22.58
C GLY A 62 -1.81 -35.85 22.17
N SER A 63 -2.83 -36.33 22.88
CA SER A 63 -3.61 -37.50 22.44
C SER A 63 -4.91 -37.12 21.72
N PHE A 64 -5.53 -35.98 22.07
CA PHE A 64 -6.79 -35.54 21.45
C PHE A 64 -6.56 -34.95 20.06
N ALA A 65 -5.50 -34.15 19.90
CA ALA A 65 -5.13 -33.55 18.61
C ALA A 65 -4.84 -34.60 17.52
N ARG A 66 -4.22 -35.74 17.89
CA ARG A 66 -3.96 -36.84 16.93
C ARG A 66 -5.25 -37.50 16.43
N VAL A 67 -6.25 -37.69 17.29
CA VAL A 67 -7.55 -38.24 16.87
C VAL A 67 -8.28 -37.26 15.94
N ALA A 68 -8.27 -35.96 16.26
CA ALA A 68 -8.88 -34.94 15.41
C ALA A 68 -8.23 -34.88 14.01
N ASN A 69 -6.90 -34.91 13.93
CA ASN A 69 -6.19 -34.87 12.65
C ASN A 69 -6.46 -36.12 11.80
N THR A 70 -6.52 -37.32 12.40
CA THR A 70 -6.86 -38.55 11.66
C THR A 70 -8.29 -38.50 11.11
N VAL A 71 -9.26 -37.99 11.89
CA VAL A 71 -10.65 -37.83 11.41
C VAL A 71 -10.72 -36.83 10.25
N LEU A 72 -10.04 -35.69 10.36
CA LEU A 72 -9.98 -34.68 9.30
C LEU A 72 -9.39 -35.24 8.00
N LEU A 73 -8.31 -36.02 8.10
CA LEU A 73 -7.64 -36.62 6.93
C LEU A 73 -8.52 -37.67 6.23
N VAL A 74 -9.32 -38.44 6.98
CA VAL A 74 -10.33 -39.35 6.42
C VAL A 74 -11.46 -38.60 5.72
N VAL A 75 -11.90 -37.45 6.27
CA VAL A 75 -12.91 -36.59 5.60
C VAL A 75 -12.37 -36.00 4.31
N ILE A 76 -11.12 -35.51 4.29
CA ILE A 76 -10.47 -34.98 3.08
C ILE A 76 -10.32 -36.07 2.02
N ALA A 77 -9.87 -37.28 2.39
CA ALA A 77 -9.77 -38.41 1.47
C ALA A 77 -11.15 -38.82 0.90
N GLY A 78 -12.20 -38.80 1.72
CA GLY A 78 -13.57 -39.08 1.30
C GLY A 78 -14.13 -38.03 0.34
N LEU A 79 -13.82 -36.74 0.56
CA LEU A 79 -14.22 -35.65 -0.34
C LEU A 79 -13.47 -35.71 -1.68
N LEU A 80 -12.16 -35.99 -1.67
CA LEU A 80 -11.37 -36.21 -2.89
C LEU A 80 -11.89 -37.40 -3.69
N ALA A 81 -12.20 -38.52 -3.03
CA ALA A 81 -12.82 -39.68 -3.69
C ALA A 81 -14.20 -39.34 -4.29
N ALA A 82 -15.02 -38.55 -3.59
CA ALA A 82 -16.33 -38.11 -4.08
C ALA A 82 -16.23 -37.15 -5.29
N LEU A 83 -15.21 -36.28 -5.33
CA LEU A 83 -14.92 -35.42 -6.48
C LEU A 83 -14.43 -36.23 -7.69
N LEU A 84 -13.46 -37.12 -7.49
CA LEU A 84 -12.94 -38.01 -8.55
C LEU A 84 -14.03 -38.94 -9.12
N TRP A 85 -15.02 -39.34 -8.32
CA TRP A 85 -16.18 -40.10 -8.80
C TRP A 85 -17.17 -39.24 -9.61
N ARG A 86 -17.26 -37.94 -9.32
CA ARG A 86 -18.20 -37.00 -9.96
C ARG A 86 -17.82 -36.68 -11.41
N ASP A 87 -16.53 -36.60 -11.72
CA ASP A 87 -16.03 -36.32 -13.08
C ASP A 87 -16.07 -37.54 -14.02
N GLY A 88 -16.44 -38.73 -13.52
CA GLY A 88 -16.53 -39.97 -14.31
C GLY A 88 -17.62 -40.01 -15.40
N ARG A 89 -18.25 -38.88 -15.77
CA ARG A 89 -19.38 -38.81 -16.71
C ARG A 89 -19.39 -37.60 -17.67
N SER A 90 -18.29 -37.33 -18.35
CA SER A 90 -18.36 -36.95 -19.79
C SER A 90 -17.05 -37.19 -20.51
N ARG A 91 -17.09 -37.96 -21.61
CA ARG A 91 -16.07 -37.95 -22.66
C ARG A 91 -16.73 -37.63 -23.99
N ALA A 92 -17.24 -36.40 -24.11
CA ALA A 92 -17.36 -35.78 -25.42
C ALA A 92 -15.95 -35.62 -26.02
N SER A 93 -15.80 -35.90 -27.31
CA SER A 93 -14.54 -35.72 -28.03
C SER A 93 -14.30 -34.23 -28.28
N LEU A 94 -13.65 -33.55 -27.33
CA LEU A 94 -13.24 -32.15 -27.48
C LEU A 94 -12.32 -31.98 -28.68
N GLN A 95 -12.85 -31.36 -29.73
CA GLN A 95 -12.06 -30.86 -30.85
C GLN A 95 -11.30 -29.60 -30.40
N VAL A 96 -10.03 -29.49 -30.77
CA VAL A 96 -9.21 -28.30 -30.51
C VAL A 96 -9.88 -27.09 -31.17
N GLY A 97 -10.31 -26.11 -30.35
CA GLY A 97 -11.05 -24.92 -30.80
C GLY A 97 -12.56 -25.12 -31.02
N GLY A 98 -13.13 -26.28 -30.67
CA GLY A 98 -14.57 -26.53 -30.75
C GLY A 98 -15.37 -25.96 -29.57
N ASP A 99 -16.67 -25.71 -29.78
CA ASP A 99 -17.58 -25.24 -28.72
C ASP A 99 -18.04 -26.37 -27.79
N PHE A 100 -18.33 -26.04 -26.53
CA PHE A 100 -18.71 -27.02 -25.50
C PHE A 100 -20.09 -27.67 -25.71
N GLY A 101 -20.95 -27.11 -26.57
CA GLY A 101 -22.23 -27.70 -26.98
C GLY A 101 -22.11 -28.62 -28.20
N GLY A 102 -20.99 -28.61 -28.91
CA GLY A 102 -20.73 -29.46 -30.07
C GLY A 102 -21.53 -29.10 -31.33
N ALA A 103 -21.90 -27.82 -31.50
CA ALA A 103 -22.66 -27.34 -32.65
C ALA A 103 -21.77 -26.87 -33.82
N GLY A 104 -20.48 -26.63 -33.59
CA GLY A 104 -19.51 -26.24 -34.61
C GLY A 104 -19.19 -27.31 -35.66
N PRO A 105 -18.72 -26.92 -36.86
CA PRO A 105 -18.33 -27.86 -37.91
C PRO A 105 -17.09 -28.67 -37.52
N GLN A 106 -17.12 -29.99 -37.76
CA GLN A 106 -15.99 -30.87 -37.47
C GLN A 106 -14.93 -30.83 -38.58
N PHE A 107 -13.76 -30.29 -38.26
CA PHE A 107 -12.58 -30.34 -39.14
C PHE A 107 -11.76 -31.61 -38.90
N GLY A 108 -11.21 -32.21 -39.95
CA GLY A 108 -10.33 -33.37 -39.84
C GLY A 108 -8.97 -33.02 -39.23
N THR A 109 -8.79 -33.21 -37.93
CA THR A 109 -7.54 -32.92 -37.22
C THR A 109 -6.52 -34.05 -37.36
N LYS A 110 -5.30 -33.73 -37.80
CA LYS A 110 -4.13 -34.62 -37.74
C LYS A 110 -3.14 -34.08 -36.73
N ILE A 111 -3.00 -34.75 -35.57
CA ILE A 111 -1.90 -34.47 -34.64
C ILE A 111 -0.59 -34.77 -35.38
N THR A 112 0.16 -33.72 -35.67
CA THR A 112 1.50 -33.80 -36.24
C THR A 112 2.44 -33.37 -35.12
N LYS A 113 3.31 -34.28 -34.68
CA LYS A 113 4.37 -33.91 -33.74
C LYS A 113 5.48 -33.25 -34.54
N TRP A 114 5.82 -32.02 -34.19
CA TRP A 114 7.08 -31.40 -34.58
C TRP A 114 8.03 -31.54 -33.39
N ASP A 115 9.17 -32.18 -33.60
CA ASP A 115 10.26 -32.18 -32.62
C ASP A 115 10.93 -30.80 -32.64
N ALA A 116 11.25 -30.26 -31.47
CA ALA A 116 11.84 -28.93 -31.35
C ALA A 116 13.29 -28.94 -31.85
N ASP A 117 13.55 -28.26 -32.97
CA ASP A 117 14.91 -28.05 -33.45
C ASP A 117 15.57 -26.90 -32.67
N GLU A 118 16.43 -27.26 -31.72
CA GLU A 118 17.19 -26.33 -30.89
C GLU A 118 18.13 -25.40 -31.70
N ALA A 119 18.39 -25.69 -32.98
CA ALA A 119 19.15 -24.79 -33.86
C ALA A 119 18.46 -23.43 -34.09
N TYR A 120 17.13 -23.33 -33.89
CA TYR A 120 16.39 -22.07 -33.96
C TYR A 120 16.42 -21.27 -32.65
N VAL A 121 16.82 -21.88 -31.52
CA VAL A 121 16.89 -21.23 -30.19
C VAL A 121 18.19 -21.63 -29.51
N PRO A 122 19.33 -20.97 -29.82
CA PRO A 122 20.63 -21.37 -29.29
C PRO A 122 20.67 -21.20 -27.77
N LYS A 123 21.27 -22.19 -27.10
CA LYS A 123 21.38 -22.24 -25.62
C LYS A 123 22.37 -21.25 -25.03
N ASP A 124 23.22 -20.63 -25.84
CA ASP A 124 24.03 -19.47 -25.47
C ASP A 124 23.35 -18.18 -25.98
N PRO A 125 22.94 -17.25 -25.10
CA PRO A 125 22.35 -15.97 -25.50
C PRO A 125 23.25 -15.12 -26.43
N ASN A 126 24.57 -15.31 -26.40
CA ASN A 126 25.50 -14.61 -27.28
C ASN A 126 25.42 -15.10 -28.73
N GLU A 127 25.00 -16.35 -28.97
CA GLU A 127 24.76 -16.88 -30.33
C GLU A 127 23.39 -16.47 -30.91
N PHE A 128 22.50 -15.85 -30.12
CA PHE A 128 21.12 -15.53 -30.53
C PHE A 128 21.05 -14.60 -31.75
N PHE A 129 22.00 -13.66 -31.86
CA PHE A 129 22.17 -12.79 -33.04
C PHE A 129 23.38 -13.19 -33.91
N SER A 130 23.89 -14.42 -33.74
CA SER A 130 24.93 -14.93 -34.65
C SER A 130 24.36 -15.05 -36.07
N LYS A 131 25.24 -14.90 -37.07
CA LYS A 131 24.84 -15.08 -38.47
C LYS A 131 24.18 -16.45 -38.71
N LYS A 132 24.65 -17.51 -38.05
CA LYS A 132 24.09 -18.86 -38.14
C LYS A 132 22.62 -18.90 -37.68
N THR A 133 22.30 -18.30 -36.53
CA THR A 133 20.94 -18.25 -35.98
C THR A 133 20.02 -17.39 -36.84
N ILE A 134 20.52 -16.25 -37.33
CA ILE A 134 19.77 -15.35 -38.22
C ILE A 134 19.51 -16.02 -39.58
N ASP A 135 20.50 -16.69 -40.18
CA ASP A 135 20.35 -17.45 -41.41
C ASP A 135 19.35 -18.61 -41.22
N GLN A 136 19.36 -19.29 -40.06
CA GLN A 136 18.38 -20.31 -39.70
C GLN A 136 16.95 -19.73 -39.59
N TRP A 137 16.76 -18.59 -38.91
CA TRP A 137 15.45 -17.91 -38.84
C TRP A 137 14.96 -17.42 -40.22
N ASN A 138 15.87 -16.99 -41.09
CA ASN A 138 15.56 -16.62 -42.47
C ASN A 138 15.02 -17.81 -43.30
N THR A 139 15.16 -19.07 -42.83
CA THR A 139 14.49 -20.23 -43.45
C THR A 139 13.03 -20.41 -43.01
N MET A 140 12.63 -19.85 -41.85
CA MET A 140 11.21 -19.80 -41.43
C MET A 140 10.44 -18.74 -42.23
N MET A 141 11.12 -17.67 -42.62
CA MET A 141 10.55 -16.62 -43.46
C MET A 141 10.29 -17.18 -44.87
N PRO A 142 9.11 -16.93 -45.47
CA PRO A 142 8.80 -17.45 -46.81
C PRO A 142 9.77 -16.83 -47.83
N ALA A 143 10.61 -17.68 -48.43
CA ALA A 143 11.69 -17.25 -49.29
C ALA A 143 11.22 -16.30 -50.41
N LEU A 144 11.72 -15.06 -50.38
CA LEU A 144 11.55 -14.08 -51.46
C LEU A 144 12.35 -14.53 -52.69
N GLN A 145 11.74 -15.41 -53.49
CA GLN A 145 12.35 -15.98 -54.70
C GLN A 145 12.73 -14.86 -55.68
N PRO A 146 14.03 -14.67 -55.99
CA PRO A 146 14.46 -13.60 -56.89
C PRO A 146 13.80 -13.72 -58.27
N GLY A 147 13.10 -12.67 -58.69
CA GLY A 147 12.37 -12.62 -59.97
C GLY A 147 10.89 -13.03 -59.90
N VAL A 148 10.40 -13.57 -58.77
CA VAL A 148 8.97 -13.84 -58.61
C VAL A 148 8.27 -12.58 -58.09
N ASN A 149 7.77 -11.77 -59.02
CA ASN A 149 6.98 -10.57 -58.72
C ASN A 149 5.56 -10.93 -58.25
N ARG A 150 5.45 -11.54 -57.07
CA ARG A 150 4.17 -11.78 -56.38
C ARG A 150 3.58 -10.43 -55.99
N THR A 151 2.61 -9.96 -56.77
CA THR A 151 1.57 -9.05 -56.27
C THR A 151 1.04 -9.63 -54.97
N LEU A 152 1.10 -8.84 -53.89
CA LEU A 152 0.45 -9.21 -52.63
C LEU A 152 -1.05 -9.45 -52.90
N PRO A 153 -1.69 -10.42 -52.21
CA PRO A 153 -3.14 -10.56 -52.26
C PRO A 153 -3.84 -9.23 -51.97
N GLU A 154 -4.97 -8.96 -52.63
CA GLU A 154 -5.70 -7.69 -52.46
C GLU A 154 -6.16 -7.48 -51.01
N ASP A 155 -6.35 -8.56 -50.26
CA ASP A 155 -6.68 -8.58 -48.83
C ASP A 155 -5.46 -8.52 -47.90
N TYR A 156 -4.22 -8.40 -48.39
CA TYR A 156 -3.00 -8.48 -47.56
C TYR A 156 -3.01 -7.54 -46.35
N GLN A 157 -3.52 -6.31 -46.48
CA GLN A 157 -3.66 -5.40 -45.33
C GLN A 157 -4.68 -5.93 -44.30
N SER A 158 -5.83 -6.43 -44.76
CA SER A 158 -6.85 -7.06 -43.90
C SER A 158 -6.32 -8.31 -43.22
N HIS A 159 -5.55 -9.15 -43.93
CA HIS A 159 -4.92 -10.36 -43.39
C HIS A 159 -3.85 -10.02 -42.36
N TYR A 160 -2.98 -9.04 -42.64
CA TYR A 160 -1.97 -8.56 -41.69
C TYR A 160 -2.62 -7.99 -40.41
N LEU A 161 -3.64 -7.14 -40.56
CA LEU A 161 -4.39 -6.59 -39.41
C LEU A 161 -5.09 -7.69 -38.62
N HIS A 162 -5.68 -8.70 -39.28
CA HIS A 162 -6.28 -9.86 -38.64
C HIS A 162 -5.25 -10.69 -37.85
N CYS A 163 -4.05 -10.95 -38.41
CA CYS A 163 -3.00 -11.66 -37.69
C CYS A 163 -2.47 -10.88 -36.48
N ILE A 164 -2.26 -9.57 -36.61
CA ILE A 164 -1.84 -8.71 -35.49
C ILE A 164 -2.93 -8.65 -34.40
N ASP A 165 -4.21 -8.55 -34.79
CA ASP A 165 -5.31 -8.57 -33.83
C ASP A 165 -5.48 -9.93 -33.15
N TYR A 166 -5.29 -11.04 -33.88
CA TYR A 166 -5.30 -12.39 -33.30
C TYR A 166 -4.16 -12.58 -32.29
N LEU A 167 -2.95 -12.09 -32.57
CA LEU A 167 -1.83 -12.08 -31.63
C LEU A 167 -2.12 -11.20 -30.41
N ARG A 168 -2.69 -10.00 -30.60
CA ARG A 168 -3.14 -9.12 -29.51
C ARG A 168 -4.19 -9.81 -28.63
N GLN A 169 -5.19 -10.44 -29.23
CA GLN A 169 -6.23 -11.20 -28.53
C GLN A 169 -5.60 -12.37 -27.75
N ALA A 170 -4.69 -13.13 -28.33
CA ALA A 170 -4.01 -14.24 -27.65
C ALA A 170 -3.16 -13.76 -26.45
N ILE A 171 -2.42 -12.66 -26.60
CA ILE A 171 -1.64 -12.04 -25.51
C ILE A 171 -2.57 -11.57 -24.37
N MET A 172 -3.73 -10.99 -24.69
CA MET A 172 -4.72 -10.61 -23.67
C MET A 172 -5.39 -11.85 -23.05
N CYS A 173 -5.70 -12.89 -23.82
CA CYS A 173 -6.24 -14.17 -23.34
C CYS A 173 -5.31 -14.82 -22.29
N ALA A 174 -3.99 -14.75 -22.54
CA ALA A 174 -2.94 -15.27 -21.65
C ALA A 174 -2.51 -14.29 -20.54
N GLY A 175 -3.02 -13.05 -20.54
CA GLY A 175 -2.75 -12.09 -19.47
C GLY A 175 -3.68 -12.33 -18.29
N ASP A 176 -3.18 -12.92 -17.21
CA ASP A 176 -3.99 -13.02 -15.99
C ASP A 176 -4.17 -11.64 -15.34
N VAL A 177 -5.34 -11.45 -14.73
CA VAL A 177 -5.78 -10.21 -14.08
C VAL A 177 -6.35 -10.45 -12.68
N ALA A 178 -6.28 -11.70 -12.19
CA ALA A 178 -6.51 -12.01 -10.78
C ALA A 178 -5.26 -11.66 -9.93
N MET A 179 -5.47 -11.41 -8.62
CA MET A 179 -4.36 -11.52 -7.66
C MET A 179 -4.21 -12.98 -7.23
N GLU A 180 -3.01 -13.54 -7.36
CA GLU A 180 -2.71 -14.88 -6.87
C GLU A 180 -2.51 -14.87 -5.33
N PRO A 181 -3.20 -15.73 -4.56
CA PRO A 181 -3.06 -15.78 -3.10
C PRO A 181 -1.85 -16.63 -2.70
N HIS A 182 -0.78 -15.98 -2.27
CA HIS A 182 0.44 -16.63 -1.78
C HIS A 182 0.24 -17.17 -0.34
N SER A 183 0.57 -18.44 -0.10
CA SER A 183 0.56 -19.06 1.23
C SER A 183 1.91 -18.92 1.94
N PRO A 184 1.96 -18.85 3.28
CA PRO A 184 3.21 -18.87 4.05
C PRO A 184 4.00 -20.18 4.01
N THR A 185 3.57 -21.14 3.19
CA THR A 185 4.14 -22.49 3.05
C THR A 185 4.48 -22.86 1.61
N ASP A 186 4.34 -21.92 0.67
CA ASP A 186 4.81 -22.09 -0.71
C ASP A 186 6.35 -22.03 -0.73
N ALA A 187 6.97 -22.62 -1.75
CA ALA A 187 8.43 -22.73 -1.83
C ALA A 187 9.06 -21.61 -2.66
N ASP A 188 10.35 -21.34 -2.43
CA ASP A 188 11.15 -20.37 -3.21
C ASP A 188 11.53 -20.90 -4.62
N ASP A 189 10.82 -21.88 -5.18
CA ASP A 189 11.26 -22.67 -6.34
C ASP A 189 11.01 -22.04 -7.71
N ASN A 190 11.42 -20.77 -7.87
CA ASN A 190 11.94 -20.21 -9.13
C ASN A 190 12.66 -18.85 -8.96
N GLY A 191 12.52 -18.18 -7.82
CA GLY A 191 13.18 -16.91 -7.52
C GLY A 191 12.36 -16.02 -6.57
N PRO A 192 12.84 -14.82 -6.23
CA PRO A 192 12.16 -13.96 -5.25
C PRO A 192 10.85 -13.36 -5.81
N GLY A 193 9.72 -14.00 -5.51
CA GLY A 193 8.37 -13.48 -5.73
C GLY A 193 7.70 -13.88 -7.06
N ASP A 194 7.66 -15.18 -7.38
CA ASP A 194 6.88 -15.74 -8.49
C ASP A 194 5.79 -16.71 -8.00
N GLY A 195 4.55 -16.56 -8.47
CA GLY A 195 3.41 -17.44 -8.19
C GLY A 195 2.90 -18.24 -9.40
N SER A 196 3.49 -18.02 -10.59
CA SER A 196 2.88 -18.19 -11.93
C SER A 196 2.56 -19.63 -12.39
N TRP A 197 2.38 -20.59 -11.48
CA TRP A 197 2.25 -22.02 -11.80
C TRP A 197 1.00 -22.69 -11.20
N ALA A 198 0.23 -21.99 -10.36
CA ALA A 198 -0.99 -22.51 -9.73
C ALA A 198 -2.30 -21.85 -10.23
N GLY A 199 -2.21 -20.71 -10.92
CA GLY A 199 -3.37 -20.03 -11.51
C GLY A 199 -4.06 -20.87 -12.60
N TYR A 200 -5.36 -21.14 -12.42
CA TYR A 200 -6.21 -21.63 -13.50
C TYR A 200 -6.49 -20.48 -14.48
N HIS A 201 -5.58 -20.28 -15.45
CA HIS A 201 -5.74 -19.28 -16.49
C HIS A 201 -7.04 -19.52 -17.28
N VAL A 202 -7.99 -18.61 -17.09
CA VAL A 202 -9.26 -18.56 -17.83
C VAL A 202 -9.31 -17.17 -18.45
N CYS A 203 -9.18 -17.09 -19.78
CA CYS A 203 -9.24 -15.84 -20.52
C CYS A 203 -10.49 -15.04 -20.13
N LYS A 204 -10.30 -13.83 -19.63
CA LYS A 204 -11.42 -12.96 -19.22
C LYS A 204 -11.97 -12.22 -20.43
N ASP A 205 -13.27 -11.95 -20.41
CA ASP A 205 -13.84 -10.93 -21.30
C ASP A 205 -13.34 -9.55 -20.83
N TYR A 206 -12.40 -8.98 -21.56
CA TYR A 206 -11.85 -7.67 -21.23
C TYR A 206 -12.90 -6.55 -21.32
N SER A 207 -14.00 -6.73 -22.04
CA SER A 207 -15.13 -5.80 -22.00
C SER A 207 -15.83 -5.85 -20.64
N GLN A 208 -15.95 -7.04 -20.02
CA GLN A 208 -16.43 -7.16 -18.64
C GLN A 208 -15.41 -6.62 -17.63
N VAL A 209 -14.10 -6.79 -17.84
CA VAL A 209 -13.06 -6.19 -16.99
C VAL A 209 -13.08 -4.66 -17.06
N THR A 210 -13.14 -4.08 -18.26
CA THR A 210 -13.27 -2.63 -18.46
C THR A 210 -14.59 -2.12 -17.89
N ASN A 211 -15.74 -2.74 -18.20
CA ASN A 211 -17.02 -2.37 -17.62
C ASN A 211 -17.01 -2.47 -16.09
N TYR A 212 -16.35 -3.47 -15.50
CA TYR A 212 -16.21 -3.61 -14.04
C TYR A 212 -15.42 -2.44 -13.44
N ILE A 213 -14.29 -2.05 -14.06
CA ILE A 213 -13.49 -0.89 -13.63
C ILE A 213 -14.29 0.41 -13.80
N GLU A 214 -15.01 0.58 -14.91
CA GLU A 214 -15.85 1.75 -15.18
C GLU A 214 -17.06 1.83 -14.24
N VAL A 215 -17.68 0.71 -13.87
CA VAL A 215 -18.77 0.64 -12.87
C VAL A 215 -18.25 0.93 -11.44
N ARG A 216 -16.95 0.78 -11.18
CA ARG A 216 -16.31 1.25 -9.94
C ARG A 216 -15.93 2.74 -9.96
N PHE A 217 -16.05 3.44 -11.10
CA PHE A 217 -16.19 4.91 -11.09
C PHE A 217 -17.65 5.24 -10.72
N LEU A 218 -17.83 5.55 -9.44
CA LEU A 218 -19.15 5.83 -8.89
C LEU A 218 -19.36 7.35 -8.79
N HIS A 219 -20.57 7.82 -9.11
CA HIS A 219 -20.93 9.21 -8.92
C HIS A 219 -22.40 9.37 -8.49
N THR A 220 -22.69 10.47 -7.80
CA THR A 220 -24.06 10.85 -7.39
C THR A 220 -24.30 12.31 -7.77
N VAL A 221 -25.50 12.61 -8.25
CA VAL A 221 -25.93 13.97 -8.61
C VAL A 221 -27.04 14.40 -7.67
N PHE A 222 -26.85 15.56 -7.03
CA PHE A 222 -27.87 16.22 -6.23
C PHE A 222 -28.32 17.51 -6.94
N ASP A 223 -29.63 17.62 -7.23
CA ASP A 223 -30.22 18.81 -7.86
C ASP A 223 -30.52 19.91 -6.83
N LEU A 224 -29.47 20.31 -6.10
CA LEU A 224 -29.47 21.35 -5.07
C LEU A 224 -28.07 21.96 -4.95
N ALA A 225 -27.95 23.10 -4.27
CA ALA A 225 -26.66 23.70 -3.92
C ALA A 225 -25.98 22.89 -2.79
N ILE A 226 -24.65 22.88 -2.75
CA ILE A 226 -23.89 22.12 -1.74
C ILE A 226 -24.25 22.52 -0.29
N ASP A 227 -24.65 23.77 -0.09
CA ASP A 227 -25.08 24.32 1.20
C ASP A 227 -26.48 23.85 1.65
N GLU A 228 -27.28 23.30 0.74
CA GLU A 228 -28.59 22.71 1.03
C GLU A 228 -28.49 21.23 1.44
N HIS A 229 -27.38 20.56 1.17
CA HIS A 229 -27.22 19.13 1.48
C HIS A 229 -26.90 18.89 2.97
N PRO A 230 -27.67 18.07 3.72
CA PRO A 230 -27.55 17.93 5.19
C PRO A 230 -26.19 17.51 5.74
N LEU A 231 -25.33 16.91 4.91
CA LEU A 231 -23.93 16.63 5.27
C LEU A 231 -22.94 17.62 4.64
N ALA A 232 -23.17 18.09 3.41
CA ALA A 232 -22.17 18.90 2.73
C ALA A 232 -22.13 20.35 3.23
N CYS A 233 -23.26 20.86 3.74
CA CYS A 233 -23.30 22.15 4.44
C CYS A 233 -22.33 22.21 5.65
N LYS A 234 -22.02 21.05 6.26
CA LYS A 234 -21.09 20.90 7.40
C LYS A 234 -19.60 20.89 6.98
N LEU A 235 -19.28 20.99 5.69
CA LEU A 235 -17.88 21.06 5.22
C LEU A 235 -17.17 22.29 5.83
N PRO A 236 -15.97 22.12 6.44
CA PRO A 236 -15.13 23.23 6.89
C PRO A 236 -14.88 24.27 5.79
N ARG A 237 -14.82 25.55 6.18
CA ARG A 237 -14.62 26.69 5.25
C ARG A 237 -13.54 27.63 5.75
N ALA A 238 -12.84 28.28 4.82
CA ALA A 238 -11.89 29.33 5.14
C ALA A 238 -12.62 30.50 5.83
N THR A 239 -12.14 30.92 6.99
CA THR A 239 -12.75 31.99 7.81
C THR A 239 -12.07 33.35 7.59
N GLY A 240 -11.67 33.63 6.35
CA GLY A 240 -10.99 34.87 5.97
C GLY A 240 -9.70 35.09 6.76
N GLU A 241 -9.60 36.24 7.43
CA GLU A 241 -8.40 36.68 8.16
C GLU A 241 -8.21 36.03 9.55
N HIS A 242 -9.13 35.18 10.00
CA HIS A 242 -9.09 34.59 11.34
C HIS A 242 -8.83 33.09 11.33
N ALA A 243 -7.97 32.62 12.26
CA ALA A 243 -7.74 31.20 12.48
C ALA A 243 -8.94 30.56 13.19
N SER A 244 -9.40 29.40 12.70
CA SER A 244 -10.62 28.74 13.19
C SER A 244 -10.50 27.23 13.35
N ALA A 245 -11.26 26.69 14.30
CA ALA A 245 -11.41 25.26 14.51
C ALA A 245 -12.84 24.83 14.16
N HIS A 246 -12.95 23.81 13.32
CA HIS A 246 -14.18 23.24 12.79
C HIS A 246 -14.40 21.82 13.34
N PRO A 247 -15.65 21.31 13.34
CA PRO A 247 -15.92 19.90 13.64
C PRO A 247 -15.05 18.94 12.82
N GLY A 248 -14.77 17.76 13.38
CA GLY A 248 -14.06 16.70 12.67
C GLY A 248 -14.96 16.05 11.61
N THR A 249 -14.38 15.71 10.46
CA THR A 249 -15.11 15.27 9.25
C THR A 249 -15.63 13.82 9.29
N SER A 250 -15.75 13.22 10.47
CA SER A 250 -16.11 11.80 10.60
C SER A 250 -17.54 11.48 10.16
N GLU A 251 -18.48 12.43 10.31
CA GLU A 251 -19.84 12.33 9.73
C GLU A 251 -19.86 12.50 8.21
N LEU A 252 -18.84 13.14 7.63
CA LEU A 252 -18.77 13.36 6.17
C LEU A 252 -18.38 12.10 5.41
N ILE A 253 -17.93 11.03 6.08
CA ILE A 253 -17.61 9.78 5.41
C ILE A 253 -18.82 9.16 4.72
N GLU A 254 -20.04 9.43 5.21
CA GLU A 254 -21.30 8.99 4.60
C GLU A 254 -21.59 9.71 3.27
N LEU A 255 -21.12 10.95 3.13
CA LEU A 255 -21.18 11.71 1.88
C LEU A 255 -20.05 11.32 0.92
N LEU A 256 -18.89 10.88 1.43
CA LEU A 256 -17.70 10.54 0.64
C LEU A 256 -17.61 9.05 0.26
N TYR A 257 -18.45 8.20 0.89
CA TYR A 257 -18.51 6.76 0.72
C TYR A 257 -19.94 6.26 1.03
N PRO A 258 -20.85 6.27 0.03
CA PRO A 258 -22.28 6.07 0.27
C PRO A 258 -22.65 4.62 0.60
N ASP A 259 -21.83 3.64 0.22
CA ASP A 259 -22.11 2.22 0.35
C ASP A 259 -22.31 1.77 1.81
N ASP A 260 -23.26 0.86 2.02
CA ASP A 260 -23.58 0.23 3.31
C ASP A 260 -22.43 -0.64 3.86
N HIS A 261 -21.47 -1.01 3.01
CA HIS A 261 -20.32 -1.84 3.35
C HIS A 261 -19.05 -1.04 3.07
N ARG A 262 -18.42 -0.56 4.13
CA ARG A 262 -17.19 0.24 4.08
C ARG A 262 -16.04 -0.63 4.58
N PRO A 263 -14.91 -0.75 3.86
CA PRO A 263 -13.78 -1.54 4.32
C PRO A 263 -13.17 -0.93 5.60
N THR A 264 -13.05 -1.77 6.62
CA THR A 264 -12.52 -1.47 7.96
C THR A 264 -11.32 -2.32 8.34
N CYS A 265 -11.20 -3.54 7.78
CA CYS A 265 -10.05 -4.43 7.96
C CYS A 265 -9.52 -4.93 6.61
N LEU A 266 -8.50 -5.81 6.63
CA LEU A 266 -7.90 -6.37 5.41
C LEU A 266 -8.83 -7.38 4.74
N GLU A 267 -9.56 -8.14 5.55
CA GLU A 267 -10.51 -9.15 5.13
C GLU A 267 -11.64 -8.55 4.29
N ASP A 268 -12.02 -7.28 4.52
CA ASP A 268 -13.00 -6.58 3.67
C ASP A 268 -12.49 -6.40 2.22
N TYR A 269 -11.20 -6.14 2.02
CA TYR A 269 -10.57 -6.02 0.69
C TYR A 269 -10.19 -7.38 0.05
N VAL A 270 -10.09 -8.45 0.85
CA VAL A 270 -9.68 -9.79 0.39
C VAL A 270 -10.88 -10.70 0.13
N CYS A 271 -11.96 -10.54 0.88
CA CYS A 271 -13.17 -11.35 0.79
C CYS A 271 -14.33 -10.65 0.05
N THR A 272 -14.13 -9.40 -0.42
CA THR A 272 -15.11 -8.67 -1.24
C THR A 272 -14.44 -7.97 -2.42
N ASP A 273 -15.21 -7.68 -3.46
CA ASP A 273 -14.78 -7.05 -4.71
C ASP A 273 -14.47 -5.52 -4.58
N GLU A 274 -13.93 -5.08 -3.44
CA GLU A 274 -13.67 -3.66 -3.16
C GLU A 274 -12.29 -3.21 -3.71
N PRO A 275 -12.22 -2.26 -4.67
CA PRO A 275 -10.95 -1.80 -5.25
C PRO A 275 -10.00 -1.14 -4.23
N GLN A 276 -8.70 -1.46 -4.35
CA GLN A 276 -7.64 -0.79 -3.57
C GLN A 276 -7.49 0.71 -3.90
N LEU A 277 -7.97 1.18 -5.06
CA LEU A 277 -8.02 2.60 -5.39
C LEU A 277 -9.41 2.92 -5.95
N ARG A 278 -10.19 3.65 -5.16
CA ARG A 278 -11.59 3.98 -5.46
C ARG A 278 -11.73 5.47 -5.72
N LEU A 279 -12.40 5.81 -6.82
CA LEU A 279 -12.77 7.18 -7.18
C LEU A 279 -14.29 7.34 -7.07
N TYR A 280 -14.73 8.30 -6.26
CA TYR A 280 -16.15 8.63 -6.09
C TYR A 280 -16.39 10.14 -6.23
N VAL A 281 -17.39 10.53 -7.01
CA VAL A 281 -17.66 11.95 -7.34
C VAL A 281 -19.08 12.37 -6.94
N VAL A 282 -19.21 13.44 -6.17
CA VAL A 282 -20.52 14.05 -5.84
C VAL A 282 -20.68 15.37 -6.57
N LEU A 283 -21.75 15.48 -7.35
CA LEU A 283 -22.08 16.63 -8.18
C LEU A 283 -23.25 17.40 -7.57
N PHE A 284 -23.06 18.70 -7.34
CA PHE A 284 -24.07 19.67 -6.92
C PHE A 284 -24.34 20.68 -8.04
N ASN A 285 -25.34 21.56 -7.88
CA ASN A 285 -25.65 22.60 -8.88
C ASN A 285 -24.65 23.78 -8.91
N ASP A 286 -23.76 23.85 -7.91
CA ASP A 286 -22.76 24.90 -7.72
C ASP A 286 -21.35 24.37 -7.39
N ALA A 287 -21.19 23.10 -7.05
CA ALA A 287 -19.93 22.51 -6.58
C ALA A 287 -19.73 21.05 -7.04
N THR A 288 -18.54 20.52 -6.81
CA THR A 288 -18.19 19.11 -7.04
C THR A 288 -17.22 18.64 -5.97
N ILE A 289 -17.47 17.46 -5.39
CA ILE A 289 -16.56 16.78 -4.47
C ILE A 289 -15.94 15.60 -5.20
N VAL A 290 -14.62 15.49 -5.17
CA VAL A 290 -13.87 14.35 -5.71
C VAL A 290 -13.22 13.61 -4.54
N SER A 291 -13.67 12.38 -4.29
CA SER A 291 -13.19 11.48 -3.24
C SER A 291 -12.28 10.43 -3.86
N VAL A 292 -11.06 10.28 -3.32
CA VAL A 292 -10.13 9.20 -3.68
C VAL A 292 -9.80 8.44 -2.39
N THR A 293 -10.15 7.16 -2.37
CA THR A 293 -9.99 6.28 -1.19
C THR A 293 -9.07 5.11 -1.55
N ALA A 294 -8.12 4.80 -0.66
CA ALA A 294 -7.21 3.68 -0.78
C ALA A 294 -6.70 3.22 0.60
N PRO A 295 -6.36 1.94 0.80
CA PRO A 295 -5.66 1.49 2.00
C PRO A 295 -4.18 1.91 1.92
N HIS A 296 -3.60 2.30 3.05
CA HIS A 296 -2.21 2.81 3.12
C HIS A 296 -1.15 1.77 2.68
N ALA A 297 -1.52 0.49 2.50
CA ALA A 297 -0.70 -0.53 1.87
C ALA A 297 -0.32 -0.20 0.42
N SER A 298 -1.23 0.44 -0.35
CA SER A 298 -1.02 0.83 -1.75
C SER A 298 0.12 1.83 -1.95
N GLY A 299 0.41 2.66 -0.94
CA GLY A 299 1.47 3.65 -0.94
C GLY A 299 1.26 4.72 0.13
N ASP A 300 2.28 5.56 0.33
CA ASP A 300 2.13 6.76 1.16
C ASP A 300 1.49 7.92 0.38
N ILE A 301 1.27 9.06 1.04
CA ILE A 301 0.60 10.21 0.42
C ILE A 301 1.36 10.80 -0.79
N MET A 302 2.68 10.68 -0.85
CA MET A 302 3.45 11.15 -2.00
C MET A 302 3.23 10.23 -3.22
N ALA A 303 3.11 8.91 -3.01
CA ALA A 303 2.69 7.98 -4.07
C ALA A 303 1.33 8.40 -4.67
N HIS A 304 0.36 8.72 -3.81
CA HIS A 304 -0.95 9.22 -4.20
C HIS A 304 -0.88 10.59 -4.92
N ALA A 305 0.06 11.47 -4.56
CA ALA A 305 0.31 12.71 -5.30
C ALA A 305 0.84 12.44 -6.72
N GLY A 306 1.68 11.42 -6.89
CA GLY A 306 2.11 10.94 -8.21
C GLY A 306 0.95 10.41 -9.05
N ILE A 307 0.06 9.60 -8.45
CA ILE A 307 -1.17 9.10 -9.11
C ILE A 307 -2.08 10.25 -9.55
N VAL A 308 -2.34 11.23 -8.66
CA VAL A 308 -3.17 12.41 -8.97
C VAL A 308 -2.55 13.27 -10.08
N LYS A 309 -1.22 13.50 -10.06
CA LYS A 309 -0.53 14.23 -11.12
C LYS A 309 -0.65 13.51 -12.46
N GLY A 310 -0.40 12.19 -12.49
CA GLY A 310 -0.55 11.38 -13.71
C GLY A 310 -1.98 11.38 -14.26
N TRP A 311 -2.99 11.32 -13.38
CA TRP A 311 -4.40 11.44 -13.78
C TRP A 311 -4.71 12.80 -14.42
N VAL A 312 -4.21 13.90 -13.83
CA VAL A 312 -4.36 15.26 -14.39
C VAL A 312 -3.62 15.39 -15.73
N ASP A 313 -2.43 14.80 -15.88
CA ASP A 313 -1.72 14.80 -17.16
C ASP A 313 -2.47 14.05 -18.25
N MET A 314 -3.06 12.88 -17.93
CA MET A 314 -3.93 12.14 -18.84
C MET A 314 -5.18 12.94 -19.24
N LEU A 315 -5.84 13.62 -18.30
CA LEU A 315 -7.01 14.47 -18.57
C LEU A 315 -6.69 15.65 -19.50
N HIS A 316 -5.45 16.14 -19.48
CA HIS A 316 -4.97 17.21 -20.37
C HIS A 316 -4.36 16.68 -21.67
N GLY A 317 -4.44 15.36 -21.94
CA GLY A 317 -3.84 14.73 -23.13
C GLY A 317 -2.31 14.65 -23.11
N ARG A 318 -1.66 14.89 -21.96
CA ARG A 318 -0.20 14.87 -21.77
C ARG A 318 0.30 13.51 -21.29
N ALA A 319 -0.14 12.42 -21.94
CA ALA A 319 0.20 11.05 -21.55
C ALA A 319 1.73 10.79 -21.48
N GLN A 320 2.51 11.50 -22.30
CA GLN A 320 3.98 11.47 -22.30
C GLN A 320 4.65 12.12 -21.07
N GLU A 321 3.91 12.90 -20.26
CA GLU A 321 4.41 13.52 -19.03
C GLU A 321 4.14 12.67 -17.77
N VAL A 322 3.32 11.62 -17.90
CA VAL A 322 3.00 10.71 -16.80
C VAL A 322 4.28 10.00 -16.35
N GLN A 323 4.71 10.29 -15.13
CA GLN A 323 5.93 9.69 -14.57
C GLN A 323 5.78 8.18 -14.47
N ARG A 324 6.75 7.45 -15.00
CA ARG A 324 6.88 6.00 -14.80
C ARG A 324 6.98 5.70 -13.30
N PHE A 325 6.21 4.74 -12.82
CA PHE A 325 6.35 4.21 -11.47
C PHE A 325 7.48 3.16 -11.43
N ASP A 326 8.44 3.36 -10.54
CA ASP A 326 9.55 2.42 -10.26
C ASP A 326 9.39 1.80 -8.86
N GLY A 327 10.11 0.70 -8.62
CA GLY A 327 10.01 -0.11 -7.40
C GLY A 327 9.05 -1.30 -7.48
N PHE A 328 8.46 -1.61 -8.63
CA PHE A 328 7.57 -2.77 -8.81
C PHE A 328 8.32 -4.09 -9.07
N ARG A 329 9.23 -4.13 -10.04
CA ARG A 329 9.97 -5.35 -10.44
C ARG A 329 11.31 -5.55 -9.73
N THR A 330 11.82 -4.53 -9.07
CA THR A 330 13.15 -4.52 -8.46
C THR A 330 13.14 -3.47 -7.36
N ASP A 331 13.59 -3.85 -6.17
CA ASP A 331 13.77 -2.91 -5.05
C ASP A 331 15.04 -2.07 -5.30
N PRO A 332 14.93 -0.74 -5.52
CA PRO A 332 16.10 0.11 -5.66
C PRO A 332 16.89 0.26 -4.35
N LEU A 333 16.27 -0.03 -3.20
CA LEU A 333 16.90 0.05 -1.88
C LEU A 333 17.78 -1.16 -1.57
N ALA A 334 17.69 -2.27 -2.33
CA ALA A 334 18.36 -3.53 -2.00
C ALA A 334 19.88 -3.38 -1.86
N GLU A 335 20.55 -2.71 -2.80
CA GLU A 335 22.00 -2.45 -2.72
C GLU A 335 22.36 -1.39 -1.67
N MET A 336 21.47 -0.42 -1.44
CA MET A 336 21.61 0.57 -0.36
C MET A 336 21.57 -0.11 1.02
N VAL A 337 20.66 -1.07 1.22
CA VAL A 337 20.54 -1.87 2.44
C VAL A 337 21.68 -2.88 2.60
N LYS A 338 22.32 -3.32 1.51
CA LYS A 338 23.55 -4.13 1.60
C LYS A 338 24.77 -3.30 2.04
N ARG A 339 24.93 -2.07 1.55
CA ARG A 339 26.08 -1.19 1.88
C ARG A 339 25.94 -0.41 3.19
N ALA A 340 24.71 -0.20 3.67
CA ALA A 340 24.43 0.62 4.84
C ALA A 340 24.76 -0.06 6.18
N ASP A 341 25.12 0.76 7.16
CA ASP A 341 25.50 0.36 8.51
C ASP A 341 24.51 0.94 9.55
N SER A 342 23.79 0.06 10.25
CA SER A 342 22.81 0.44 11.28
C SER A 342 23.44 1.00 12.56
N SER A 343 24.76 0.92 12.74
CA SER A 343 25.46 1.50 13.90
C SER A 343 25.27 3.02 14.01
N GLN A 344 25.21 3.72 12.88
CA GLN A 344 25.07 5.18 12.80
C GLN A 344 23.75 5.68 13.40
N VAL A 345 22.67 4.90 13.25
CA VAL A 345 21.36 5.17 13.86
C VAL A 345 21.35 4.78 15.35
N ALA A 346 22.13 3.77 15.75
CA ALA A 346 22.29 3.43 17.16
C ALA A 346 23.10 4.47 17.94
N GLU A 347 24.08 5.13 17.32
CA GLU A 347 24.82 6.28 17.85
C GLU A 347 23.92 7.53 17.91
N MET A 348 23.32 7.92 16.80
CA MET A 348 22.55 9.17 16.71
C MET A 348 21.25 9.15 17.54
N LEU A 349 20.67 7.97 17.79
CA LEU A 349 19.51 7.77 18.67
C LEU A 349 19.89 6.98 19.95
N GLU A 350 21.12 7.13 20.44
CA GLU A 350 21.65 6.36 21.58
C GLU A 350 20.73 6.43 22.81
N GLY A 351 20.42 5.27 23.37
CA GLY A 351 19.53 5.13 24.52
C GLY A 351 18.05 5.50 24.27
N LYS A 352 17.69 6.07 23.11
CA LYS A 352 16.31 6.41 22.72
C LYS A 352 15.59 5.23 22.06
N ILE A 353 16.29 4.41 21.28
CA ILE A 353 15.68 3.21 20.67
C ILE A 353 15.30 2.20 21.77
N LEU A 354 14.01 1.91 21.89
CA LEU A 354 13.48 0.98 22.88
C LEU A 354 13.68 -0.47 22.41
N ARG A 355 14.42 -1.25 23.21
CA ARG A 355 14.67 -2.69 22.99
C ARG A 355 14.29 -3.50 24.23
N GLY A 356 13.91 -4.77 24.03
CA GLY A 356 13.62 -5.73 25.10
C GLY A 356 12.59 -5.22 26.13
N VAL A 357 12.91 -5.33 27.42
CA VAL A 357 12.00 -4.93 28.53
C VAL A 357 11.54 -3.48 28.42
N ARG A 358 12.39 -2.56 27.94
CA ARG A 358 12.00 -1.14 27.75
C ARG A 358 10.92 -0.97 26.68
N HIS A 359 10.97 -1.77 25.61
CA HIS A 359 9.91 -1.79 24.60
C HIS A 359 8.62 -2.39 25.16
N ALA A 360 8.70 -3.52 25.87
CA ALA A 360 7.53 -4.14 26.50
C ALA A 360 6.83 -3.21 27.51
N MET A 361 7.59 -2.46 28.31
CA MET A 361 7.05 -1.44 29.21
C MET A 361 6.35 -0.29 28.46
N TYR A 362 6.92 0.16 27.33
CA TYR A 362 6.28 1.18 26.49
C TYR A 362 4.95 0.68 25.91
N VAL A 363 4.89 -0.56 25.42
CA VAL A 363 3.64 -1.18 24.94
C VAL A 363 2.61 -1.25 26.08
N ILE A 364 3.01 -1.60 27.31
CA ILE A 364 2.13 -1.58 28.49
C ILE A 364 1.59 -0.18 28.78
N PHE A 365 2.43 0.86 28.77
CA PHE A 365 1.98 2.24 29.01
C PHE A 365 1.08 2.77 27.87
N TYR A 366 1.36 2.42 26.63
CA TYR A 366 0.54 2.77 25.46
C TYR A 366 -0.84 2.09 25.54
N LEU A 367 -0.90 0.79 25.85
CA LEU A 367 -2.16 0.07 26.06
C LEU A 367 -2.93 0.59 27.27
N TRP A 368 -2.24 1.03 28.34
CA TRP A 368 -2.88 1.66 29.49
C TRP A 368 -3.53 3.00 29.12
N ASP A 369 -2.87 3.87 28.37
CA ASP A 369 -3.47 5.12 27.88
C ASP A 369 -4.59 4.85 26.84
N MET A 370 -4.47 3.81 26.01
CA MET A 370 -5.53 3.39 25.10
C MET A 370 -6.81 2.97 25.84
N LEU A 371 -6.68 2.16 26.90
CA LEU A 371 -7.81 1.58 27.63
C LEU A 371 -8.40 2.51 28.71
N PHE A 372 -7.56 3.27 29.42
CA PHE A 372 -7.95 4.07 30.58
C PHE A 372 -7.68 5.57 30.43
N GLY A 373 -6.99 5.99 29.36
CA GLY A 373 -6.76 7.39 29.05
C GLY A 373 -8.00 8.09 28.46
N PRO A 374 -7.89 9.38 28.13
CA PRO A 374 -9.01 10.15 27.58
C PRO A 374 -9.44 9.61 26.21
N ARG A 375 -10.74 9.77 25.89
CA ARG A 375 -11.24 9.64 24.52
C ARG A 375 -10.66 10.76 23.66
N MET A 376 -10.19 10.40 22.48
CA MET A 376 -9.78 11.35 21.44
C MET A 376 -11.02 11.98 20.80
N GLN A 377 -10.86 13.19 20.29
CA GLN A 377 -11.83 13.86 19.42
C GLN A 377 -11.14 14.38 18.17
N HIS A 378 -11.91 14.51 17.10
CA HIS A 378 -11.46 14.93 15.78
C HIS A 378 -11.83 16.42 15.55
N ARG A 379 -10.90 17.19 14.97
CA ARG A 379 -11.10 18.59 14.55
C ARG A 379 -10.34 18.90 13.26
N THR A 380 -10.94 19.73 12.42
CA THR A 380 -10.26 20.40 11.31
C THR A 380 -9.90 21.82 11.74
N LEU A 381 -8.73 22.32 11.34
CA LEU A 381 -8.16 23.60 11.73
C LEU A 381 -7.76 24.39 10.47
N PHE A 382 -8.11 25.67 10.44
CA PHE A 382 -7.77 26.61 9.36
C PHE A 382 -6.88 27.73 9.91
N PHE A 383 -5.77 28.00 9.22
CA PHE A 383 -4.80 29.05 9.56
C PHE A 383 -4.60 29.98 8.35
N PRO A 384 -5.00 31.26 8.43
CA PRO A 384 -4.77 32.25 7.38
C PRO A 384 -3.29 32.35 7.00
N ALA A 385 -2.99 32.59 5.72
CA ALA A 385 -1.62 32.75 5.22
C ALA A 385 -0.81 33.77 6.03
N SER A 386 -1.42 34.92 6.33
CA SER A 386 -0.83 36.01 7.12
C SER A 386 -0.55 35.62 8.57
N THR A 387 -1.39 34.79 9.19
CA THR A 387 -1.17 34.24 10.54
C THR A 387 0.06 33.33 10.58
N VAL A 388 0.20 32.41 9.60
CA VAL A 388 1.35 31.50 9.53
C VAL A 388 2.66 32.28 9.29
N VAL A 389 2.61 33.32 8.45
CA VAL A 389 3.76 34.23 8.23
C VAL A 389 4.17 34.94 9.53
N LYS A 390 3.23 35.59 10.24
CA LYS A 390 3.49 36.24 11.54
C LYS A 390 4.08 35.26 12.56
N MET A 391 3.55 34.03 12.64
CA MET A 391 4.08 33.00 13.53
C MET A 391 5.51 32.59 13.18
N ARG A 392 5.87 32.57 11.89
CA ARG A 392 7.23 32.27 11.43
C ARG A 392 8.19 33.42 11.68
N GLU A 393 7.75 34.66 11.49
CA GLU A 393 8.52 35.86 11.82
C GLU A 393 8.84 35.91 13.32
N GLN A 394 7.82 35.76 14.18
CA GLN A 394 8.00 35.60 15.62
C GLN A 394 8.96 34.45 15.97
N ALA A 395 8.88 33.31 15.27
CA ALA A 395 9.78 32.18 15.52
C ALA A 395 11.24 32.52 15.16
N LEU A 396 11.49 33.27 14.10
CA LEU A 396 12.82 33.73 13.67
C LEU A 396 13.38 34.79 14.62
N ASP A 397 12.57 35.78 15.04
CA ASP A 397 12.97 36.84 15.97
C ASP A 397 13.49 36.26 17.30
N HIS A 398 12.78 35.28 17.88
CA HIS A 398 13.21 34.59 19.09
C HIS A 398 14.53 33.82 18.93
N LEU A 399 14.87 33.39 17.72
CA LEU A 399 16.13 32.66 17.44
C LEU A 399 17.30 33.63 17.22
N HIS A 400 17.06 34.75 16.52
CA HIS A 400 18.02 35.84 16.41
C HIS A 400 18.39 36.40 17.79
N GLN A 401 17.40 36.57 18.68
CA GLN A 401 17.62 36.96 20.09
C GLN A 401 18.40 35.92 20.92
N GLN A 402 18.50 34.67 20.46
CA GLN A 402 19.35 33.64 21.06
C GLN A 402 20.77 33.57 20.45
N GLY A 403 21.12 34.49 19.55
CA GLY A 403 22.44 34.52 18.91
C GLY A 403 22.60 33.59 17.70
N ASP A 404 21.50 33.11 17.12
CA ASP A 404 21.53 32.47 15.80
C ASP A 404 21.68 33.55 14.72
N GLU A 405 22.81 33.57 14.01
CA GLU A 405 23.09 34.56 12.96
C GLU A 405 22.20 34.41 11.73
N LYS A 406 21.72 33.19 11.43
CA LYS A 406 20.97 32.87 10.20
C LYS A 406 19.91 31.79 10.46
N PRO A 407 18.96 32.03 11.39
CA PRO A 407 17.96 31.05 11.76
C PRO A 407 17.07 30.72 10.56
N PHE A 408 16.73 29.45 10.41
CA PHE A 408 15.79 28.99 9.40
C PHE A 408 14.76 28.05 10.01
N VAL A 409 13.48 28.40 9.88
CA VAL A 409 12.34 27.52 10.17
C VAL A 409 11.28 27.69 9.08
N SER A 410 10.66 26.58 8.67
CA SER A 410 9.58 26.59 7.68
C SER A 410 8.21 26.79 8.33
N ASN A 411 7.21 27.17 7.51
CA ASN A 411 5.80 27.21 7.93
C ASN A 411 5.36 25.89 8.59
N GLY A 412 5.83 24.75 8.09
CA GLY A 412 5.53 23.42 8.67
C GLY A 412 6.14 23.23 10.06
N ASP A 413 7.40 23.63 10.25
CA ASP A 413 8.10 23.52 11.54
C ASP A 413 7.38 24.35 12.62
N VAL A 414 6.96 25.55 12.23
CA VAL A 414 6.27 26.54 13.07
C VAL A 414 4.85 26.08 13.43
N LEU A 415 4.10 25.51 12.47
CA LEU A 415 2.80 24.90 12.73
C LEU A 415 2.92 23.66 13.62
N THR A 416 3.86 22.75 13.35
CA THR A 416 4.14 21.57 14.19
C THR A 416 4.52 21.99 15.62
N ALA A 417 5.38 23.00 15.77
CA ALA A 417 5.78 23.55 17.07
C ALA A 417 4.61 24.20 17.82
N TRP A 418 3.80 25.02 17.15
CA TRP A 418 2.66 25.70 17.76
C TRP A 418 1.56 24.72 18.18
N LEU A 419 1.21 23.77 17.31
CA LEU A 419 0.25 22.70 17.62
C LEU A 419 0.75 21.84 18.78
N SER A 420 2.04 21.50 18.83
CA SER A 420 2.65 20.79 19.96
C SER A 420 2.56 21.60 21.26
N LYS A 421 2.89 22.90 21.21
CA LYS A 421 2.83 23.82 22.35
C LYS A 421 1.42 23.91 22.94
N MET A 422 0.40 24.09 22.09
CA MET A 422 -1.00 24.13 22.53
C MET A 422 -1.50 22.78 23.02
N ALA A 423 -1.23 21.69 22.29
CA ALA A 423 -1.71 20.36 22.66
C ALA A 423 -1.07 19.84 23.96
N ALA A 424 0.20 20.18 24.22
CA ALA A 424 0.92 19.78 25.43
C ALA A 424 0.52 20.56 26.69
N ALA A 425 0.08 21.82 26.58
CA ALA A 425 -0.10 22.70 27.74
C ALA A 425 -1.00 22.13 28.86
N PRO A 426 -2.17 21.51 28.59
CA PRO A 426 -3.02 20.91 29.64
C PRO A 426 -2.39 19.68 30.31
N MET A 427 -1.45 19.02 29.64
CA MET A 427 -0.72 17.85 30.13
C MET A 427 0.53 18.29 30.92
N ALA A 428 1.22 19.32 30.43
CA ALA A 428 2.35 19.98 31.09
C ALA A 428 1.96 20.56 32.45
N ALA A 429 0.75 21.10 32.59
CA ALA A 429 0.21 21.59 33.86
C ALA A 429 0.09 20.50 34.96
N ARG A 430 0.14 19.20 34.58
CA ARG A 430 0.08 18.07 35.52
C ARG A 430 1.43 17.35 35.67
N ALA A 431 2.19 17.23 34.59
CA ALA A 431 3.43 16.46 34.54
C ALA A 431 4.50 17.17 33.67
N PRO A 432 5.00 18.35 34.07
CA PRO A 432 5.85 19.17 33.19
C PRO A 432 7.18 18.51 32.82
N ARG A 433 7.72 17.65 33.69
CA ARG A 433 8.97 16.89 33.43
C ARG A 433 8.78 15.63 32.59
N LYS A 434 7.53 15.26 32.25
CA LYS A 434 7.26 14.03 31.50
C LYS A 434 7.64 14.19 30.02
N SER A 435 8.22 13.15 29.45
CA SER A 435 8.73 13.11 28.08
C SER A 435 7.64 13.31 27.03
N LEU A 436 7.97 14.05 25.97
CA LEU A 436 7.19 14.19 24.74
C LEU A 436 8.14 14.03 23.54
N THR A 437 7.84 13.06 22.68
CA THR A 437 8.52 12.91 21.39
C THR A 437 7.60 13.43 20.29
N ILE A 438 8.06 14.45 19.57
CA ILE A 438 7.38 14.99 18.40
C ILE A 438 7.93 14.22 17.18
N LEU A 439 7.08 13.37 16.60
CA LEU A 439 7.41 12.53 15.44
C LEU A 439 6.91 13.22 14.17
N ASN A 440 7.78 13.56 13.23
CA ASN A 440 7.36 14.05 11.90
C ASN A 440 7.60 12.96 10.85
N ALA A 441 6.54 12.55 10.13
CA ALA A 441 6.68 11.72 8.95
C ALA A 441 7.45 12.49 7.85
N LEU A 442 8.60 11.96 7.46
CA LEU A 442 9.48 12.48 6.44
C LEU A 442 9.38 11.61 5.18
N ASP A 443 9.19 12.24 4.02
CA ASP A 443 9.38 11.62 2.71
C ASP A 443 10.88 11.55 2.36
N LEU A 444 11.32 10.35 1.95
CA LEU A 444 12.71 10.03 1.60
C LEU A 444 13.00 10.17 0.10
N ARG A 445 11.99 10.26 -0.78
CA ARG A 445 12.20 10.23 -2.24
C ARG A 445 13.15 11.33 -2.71
N GLY A 446 12.88 12.57 -2.28
CA GLY A 446 13.76 13.72 -2.52
C GLY A 446 14.98 13.81 -1.60
N ARG A 447 15.45 12.69 -1.02
CA ARG A 447 16.61 12.62 -0.11
C ARG A 447 17.53 11.41 -0.32
N LEU A 448 17.06 10.35 -0.99
CA LEU A 448 17.86 9.19 -1.40
C LEU A 448 18.28 9.30 -2.88
N SER A 449 18.75 10.47 -3.30
CA SER A 449 19.09 10.79 -4.70
C SER A 449 20.27 9.99 -5.27
N SER A 450 21.07 9.33 -4.43
CA SER A 450 22.11 8.37 -4.87
C SER A 450 21.57 6.96 -5.14
N THR A 451 20.31 6.68 -4.79
CA THR A 451 19.68 5.35 -4.84
C THR A 451 18.42 5.34 -5.71
N LEU A 452 17.66 6.43 -5.73
CA LEU A 452 16.40 6.55 -6.47
C LEU A 452 16.57 7.38 -7.74
N ASN A 453 15.93 6.93 -8.83
CA ASN A 453 15.85 7.66 -10.08
C ASN A 453 14.96 8.92 -9.92
N PRO A 454 15.48 10.15 -10.03
CA PRO A 454 14.70 11.38 -9.83
C PRO A 454 13.72 11.69 -10.98
N ALA A 455 13.81 10.96 -12.10
CA ALA A 455 12.88 11.08 -13.23
C ALA A 455 11.71 10.07 -13.17
N ALA A 456 11.69 9.19 -12.17
CA ALA A 456 10.62 8.21 -11.95
C ALA A 456 9.99 8.36 -10.57
N MET A 457 8.76 7.89 -10.44
CA MET A 457 8.01 7.95 -9.18
C MET A 457 8.17 6.65 -8.40
N TYR A 458 8.76 6.69 -7.20
CA TYR A 458 8.80 5.51 -6.33
C TYR A 458 7.41 5.26 -5.73
N GLY A 459 6.75 4.20 -6.19
CA GLY A 459 5.33 3.95 -5.91
C GLY A 459 5.01 3.44 -4.50
N GLN A 460 5.91 2.67 -3.89
CA GLN A 460 5.64 2.08 -2.57
C GLN A 460 5.77 3.09 -1.42
N ASN A 461 5.36 2.67 -0.22
CA ASN A 461 5.60 3.42 1.03
C ASN A 461 7.10 3.69 1.26
N LEU A 462 7.48 4.97 1.36
CA LEU A 462 8.86 5.40 1.60
C LEU A 462 8.94 6.58 2.58
N THR A 463 8.59 6.28 3.84
CA THR A 463 8.53 7.27 4.94
C THR A 463 9.25 6.80 6.20
N MET A 464 9.86 7.76 6.91
CA MET A 464 10.51 7.59 8.21
C MET A 464 9.93 8.61 9.20
N HIS A 465 10.00 8.36 10.51
CA HIS A 465 9.70 9.38 11.52
C HIS A 465 10.99 10.05 12.01
N CYS A 466 11.09 11.38 11.84
CA CYS A 466 12.10 12.19 12.52
C CYS A 466 11.59 12.57 13.93
N CYS A 467 12.37 12.26 14.96
CA CYS A 467 12.05 12.46 16.36
C CYS A 467 12.72 13.74 16.90
N ALA A 468 11.92 14.72 17.34
CA ALA A 468 12.38 15.77 18.24
C ALA A 468 11.99 15.40 19.68
N PHE A 469 12.97 15.35 20.59
CA PHE A 469 12.76 14.95 21.99
C PHE A 469 12.72 16.19 22.90
N VAL A 470 11.61 16.35 23.63
CA VAL A 470 11.39 17.45 24.59
C VAL A 470 10.64 16.93 25.82
N THR A 471 10.48 17.75 26.86
CA THR A 471 9.46 17.53 27.90
C THR A 471 8.16 18.26 27.56
N LEU A 472 7.04 17.84 28.17
CA LEU A 472 5.77 18.56 28.09
C LEU A 472 5.90 20.02 28.55
N GLY A 473 6.69 20.27 29.60
CA GLY A 473 6.94 21.60 30.15
C GLY A 473 7.66 22.51 29.16
N GLU A 474 8.75 22.04 28.54
CA GLU A 474 9.47 22.79 27.50
C GLU A 474 8.56 23.05 26.29
N ALA A 475 7.89 22.03 25.76
CA ALA A 475 6.98 22.19 24.63
C ALA A 475 5.88 23.23 24.91
N ALA A 476 5.26 23.18 26.09
CA ALA A 476 4.19 24.10 26.48
C ALA A 476 4.69 25.53 26.76
N THR A 477 5.87 25.70 27.37
CA THR A 477 6.30 27.01 27.90
C THR A 477 7.33 27.74 27.05
N ALA A 478 8.26 27.04 26.39
CA ALA A 478 9.36 27.66 25.65
C ALA A 478 8.88 28.56 24.49
N PRO A 479 9.68 29.57 24.07
CA PRO A 479 9.36 30.41 22.92
C PRO A 479 9.14 29.57 21.64
N LEU A 480 8.25 30.03 20.76
CA LEU A 480 7.84 29.29 19.56
C LEU A 480 9.05 28.91 18.68
N GLY A 481 10.01 29.83 18.53
CA GLY A 481 11.26 29.61 17.80
C GLY A 481 12.10 28.45 18.35
N VAL A 482 12.12 28.22 19.66
CA VAL A 482 12.92 27.14 20.29
C VAL A 482 12.34 25.77 19.92
N VAL A 483 11.01 25.61 20.00
CA VAL A 483 10.33 24.37 19.63
C VAL A 483 10.39 24.15 18.11
N ALA A 484 10.26 25.21 17.31
CA ALA A 484 10.41 25.15 15.86
C ALA A 484 11.84 24.78 15.44
N ARG A 485 12.88 25.30 16.13
CA ARG A 485 14.28 24.88 15.93
C ARG A 485 14.48 23.41 16.26
N ALA A 486 13.92 22.90 17.36
CA ALA A 486 14.03 21.48 17.70
C ALA A 486 13.39 20.56 16.64
N VAL A 487 12.25 20.97 16.06
CA VAL A 487 11.60 20.27 14.94
C VAL A 487 12.43 20.37 13.64
N ARG A 488 12.98 21.54 13.32
CA ARG A 488 13.89 21.73 12.17
C ARG A 488 15.15 20.88 12.31
N GLN A 489 15.76 20.89 13.50
CA GLN A 489 17.01 20.21 13.79
C GLN A 489 16.90 18.70 13.60
N SER A 490 15.85 18.05 14.14
CA SER A 490 15.64 16.62 13.91
C SER A 490 15.43 16.27 12.43
N ILE A 491 14.74 17.11 11.66
CA ILE A 491 14.52 16.94 10.21
C ILE A 491 15.81 17.15 9.37
N VAL A 492 16.80 17.85 9.91
CA VAL A 492 18.13 18.04 9.29
C VAL A 492 19.06 16.88 9.66
N GLU A 493 19.20 16.59 10.96
CA GLU A 493 20.12 15.56 11.48
C GLU A 493 19.71 14.15 11.06
N GLN A 494 18.44 13.77 11.26
CA GLN A 494 17.94 12.44 10.89
C GLN A 494 17.61 12.34 9.38
N GLY A 495 17.43 13.48 8.71
CA GLY A 495 17.11 13.53 7.28
C GLY A 495 18.31 13.47 6.33
N ALA A 496 19.54 13.41 6.84
CA ALA A 496 20.74 13.29 6.00
C ALA A 496 20.77 11.91 5.30
N GLU A 497 21.19 11.85 4.03
CA GLU A 497 21.09 10.64 3.19
C GLU A 497 21.65 9.39 3.88
N LYS A 498 22.88 9.43 4.39
CA LYS A 498 23.50 8.32 5.16
C LYS A 498 22.70 7.84 6.36
N GLN A 499 22.03 8.76 7.07
CA GLN A 499 21.22 8.41 8.24
C GLN A 499 19.90 7.74 7.82
N LEU A 500 19.36 8.11 6.66
CA LEU A 500 18.24 7.41 6.03
C LEU A 500 18.66 6.02 5.54
N GLU A 501 19.85 5.87 4.94
CA GLU A 501 20.41 4.55 4.57
C GLU A 501 20.51 3.63 5.79
N ALA A 502 21.12 4.11 6.88
CA ALA A 502 21.27 3.41 8.14
C ALA A 502 19.93 3.09 8.84
N PHE A 503 18.91 3.95 8.68
CA PHE A 503 17.57 3.70 9.22
C PHE A 503 16.83 2.65 8.39
N THR A 504 16.90 2.69 7.05
CA THR A 504 16.34 1.64 6.19
C THR A 504 17.02 0.30 6.45
N LYS A 505 18.33 0.28 6.68
CA LYS A 505 19.05 -0.91 7.18
C LYS A 505 18.47 -1.42 8.49
N THR A 506 18.28 -0.53 9.46
CA THR A 506 17.72 -0.89 10.78
C THR A 506 16.30 -1.45 10.66
N MET A 507 15.45 -0.91 9.78
CA MET A 507 14.11 -1.48 9.52
C MET A 507 14.20 -2.88 8.88
N TRP A 508 15.09 -3.07 7.91
CA TRP A 508 15.29 -4.37 7.25
C TRP A 508 15.80 -5.44 8.24
N GLU A 509 16.73 -5.09 9.13
CA GLU A 509 17.20 -5.96 10.22
C GLU A 509 16.12 -6.31 11.26
N LEU A 510 15.04 -5.52 11.33
CA LEU A 510 13.85 -5.75 12.15
C LEU A 510 12.71 -6.43 11.38
N GLY A 511 12.95 -6.94 10.16
CA GLY A 511 11.93 -7.59 9.34
C GLY A 511 10.87 -6.64 8.78
N GLY A 512 11.21 -5.35 8.64
CA GLY A 512 10.32 -4.29 8.16
C GLY A 512 9.70 -3.43 9.26
N ASP A 513 9.82 -3.80 10.54
CA ASP A 513 9.32 -3.00 11.66
C ASP A 513 10.17 -1.75 11.94
N ARG A 514 9.56 -0.72 12.52
CA ARG A 514 10.18 0.59 12.75
C ARG A 514 10.79 0.67 14.16
N PRO A 515 12.08 1.03 14.31
CA PRO A 515 12.69 1.17 15.63
C PRO A 515 12.01 2.28 16.44
N VAL A 516 11.36 1.90 17.55
CA VAL A 516 10.63 2.82 18.43
C VAL A 516 11.61 3.69 19.23
N ALA A 517 11.97 4.86 18.70
CA ALA A 517 12.87 5.82 19.33
C ALA A 517 12.12 6.84 20.20
N THR A 518 12.04 6.59 21.51
CA THR A 518 11.32 7.43 22.48
C THR A 518 11.70 7.09 23.94
N ALA A 519 11.19 7.85 24.93
CA ALA A 519 11.26 7.43 26.33
C ALA A 519 10.06 6.51 26.67
N VAL A 520 10.28 5.57 27.60
CA VAL A 520 9.35 4.45 27.88
C VAL A 520 7.94 4.92 28.29
N ASP A 521 7.83 6.06 28.96
CA ASP A 521 6.57 6.65 29.43
C ASP A 521 6.05 7.79 28.53
N ALA A 522 6.79 8.17 27.48
CA ALA A 522 6.57 9.40 26.73
C ALA A 522 5.20 9.48 26.07
N TYR A 523 4.70 10.72 25.92
CA TYR A 523 3.70 10.99 24.90
C TYR A 523 4.37 11.06 23.52
N LEU A 524 3.67 10.58 22.50
CA LEU A 524 4.07 10.68 21.10
C LEU A 524 3.09 11.61 20.40
N PHE A 525 3.55 12.74 19.86
CA PHE A 525 2.72 13.55 18.95
C PHE A 525 3.13 13.21 17.52
N ALA A 526 2.26 12.51 16.80
CA ALA A 526 2.53 11.96 15.48
C ALA A 526 2.04 12.92 14.40
N PHE A 527 2.96 13.68 13.82
CA PHE A 527 2.73 14.60 12.71
C PHE A 527 2.93 13.91 11.36
N SER A 528 1.97 14.09 10.46
CA SER A 528 2.13 13.89 9.02
C SER A 528 1.92 15.22 8.31
N SER A 529 2.73 15.53 7.28
CA SER A 529 2.65 16.80 6.55
C SER A 529 2.64 16.55 5.06
N TRP A 530 1.50 16.85 4.43
CA TRP A 530 1.25 16.63 3.01
C TRP A 530 1.62 17.86 2.17
N ALA A 531 2.14 18.92 2.79
CA ALA A 531 2.53 20.17 2.11
C ALA A 531 3.50 19.94 0.94
N LYS A 532 4.36 18.91 0.99
CA LYS A 532 5.23 18.49 -0.11
C LYS A 532 4.47 17.99 -1.35
N ALA A 533 3.30 17.37 -1.18
CA ALA A 533 2.48 16.86 -2.29
C ALA A 533 1.82 17.98 -3.11
N ARG A 534 1.64 19.16 -2.49
CA ARG A 534 1.07 20.37 -3.12
C ARG A 534 -0.21 20.10 -3.92
N PHE A 535 -1.12 19.26 -3.40
CA PHE A 535 -2.33 18.78 -4.09
C PHE A 535 -3.09 19.90 -4.82
N ASN A 536 -3.33 21.04 -4.15
CA ASN A 536 -4.03 22.18 -4.73
C ASN A 536 -3.36 22.79 -5.98
N HIS A 537 -2.03 22.66 -6.11
CA HIS A 537 -1.26 23.13 -7.26
C HIS A 537 -1.18 22.10 -8.39
N ILE A 538 -1.07 20.80 -8.06
CA ILE A 538 -1.00 19.72 -9.07
C ILE A 538 -2.36 19.32 -9.65
N MET A 539 -3.45 19.57 -8.92
CA MET A 539 -4.81 19.31 -9.40
C MET A 539 -5.24 20.35 -10.44
N ASP A 540 -5.73 19.87 -11.58
CA ASP A 540 -6.30 20.70 -12.64
C ASP A 540 -7.36 19.93 -13.43
N PHE A 541 -8.58 19.91 -12.92
CA PHE A 541 -9.70 19.19 -13.53
C PHE A 541 -10.46 20.03 -14.55
N SER A 542 -9.86 21.12 -15.06
CA SER A 542 -10.50 22.00 -16.05
C SER A 542 -10.96 21.31 -17.35
N PRO A 543 -10.32 20.24 -17.88
CA PRO A 543 -10.83 19.51 -19.04
C PRO A 543 -12.06 18.63 -18.73
N ALA A 544 -12.33 18.33 -17.46
CA ALA A 544 -13.42 17.47 -17.04
C ALA A 544 -14.74 18.24 -16.74
N ILE A 545 -14.77 19.55 -16.98
CA ILE A 545 -15.93 20.41 -16.68
C ILE A 545 -17.02 20.24 -17.75
N VAL A 546 -18.15 19.65 -17.36
CA VAL A 546 -19.33 19.53 -18.22
C VAL A 546 -20.17 20.81 -18.14
N SER A 547 -20.28 21.55 -19.24
CA SER A 547 -20.99 22.83 -19.32
C SER A 547 -22.52 22.69 -19.37
N LYS A 548 -23.18 22.74 -18.21
CA LYS A 548 -24.65 22.94 -18.12
C LYS A 548 -25.03 24.39 -18.47
N GLY A 549 -25.12 24.70 -19.77
CA GLY A 549 -25.61 25.99 -20.29
C GLY A 549 -24.65 27.18 -20.14
N ASN A 550 -25.18 28.40 -20.22
CA ASN A 550 -24.43 29.67 -20.34
C ASN A 550 -23.62 30.11 -19.09
N ARG A 551 -23.20 29.19 -18.21
CA ARG A 551 -22.24 29.45 -17.13
C ARG A 551 -20.78 29.17 -17.52
N ALA A 552 -20.49 28.97 -18.81
CA ALA A 552 -19.12 28.82 -19.31
C ALA A 552 -18.31 30.13 -19.22
N SER A 553 -17.00 30.03 -19.02
CA SER A 553 -16.00 31.12 -19.08
C SER A 553 -16.06 32.24 -18.02
N GLY A 554 -16.83 32.10 -16.95
CA GLY A 554 -16.64 32.89 -15.73
C GLY A 554 -15.54 32.30 -14.83
N ALA A 555 -14.79 33.16 -14.12
CA ALA A 555 -14.10 32.74 -12.91
C ALA A 555 -15.12 32.40 -11.81
N THR A 556 -14.71 31.71 -10.74
CA THR A 556 -15.57 31.58 -9.54
C THR A 556 -15.83 32.94 -8.91
N ALA A 557 -16.78 33.04 -7.97
CA ALA A 557 -17.05 34.29 -7.24
C ALA A 557 -15.80 34.84 -6.54
N ASP A 558 -14.87 33.96 -6.14
CA ASP A 558 -13.60 34.28 -5.50
C ASP A 558 -12.43 34.48 -6.48
N GLY A 559 -12.71 34.55 -7.78
CA GLY A 559 -11.71 34.82 -8.83
C GLY A 559 -10.81 33.63 -9.20
N GLN A 560 -11.06 32.42 -8.68
CA GLN A 560 -10.27 31.24 -9.04
C GLN A 560 -10.64 30.70 -10.42
N ALA A 561 -9.65 30.09 -11.09
CA ALA A 561 -9.85 29.38 -12.35
C ALA A 561 -10.71 28.11 -12.10
N PRO A 562 -11.74 27.85 -12.92
CA PRO A 562 -12.63 26.72 -12.71
C PRO A 562 -11.89 25.39 -12.94
N GLY A 563 -12.24 24.36 -12.17
CA GLY A 563 -11.57 23.04 -12.20
C GLY A 563 -10.36 22.93 -11.26
N LYS A 564 -9.98 24.01 -10.56
CA LYS A 564 -9.08 23.96 -9.41
C LYS A 564 -9.84 23.58 -8.13
N PRO A 565 -9.19 22.85 -7.19
CA PRO A 565 -9.77 22.60 -5.87
C PRO A 565 -9.73 23.88 -5.02
N VAL A 566 -10.84 24.17 -4.34
CA VAL A 566 -10.91 25.22 -3.31
C VAL A 566 -10.22 24.76 -2.02
N TRP A 567 -10.31 23.46 -1.72
CA TRP A 567 -9.78 22.82 -0.51
C TRP A 567 -9.55 21.33 -0.76
N VAL A 568 -8.68 20.70 0.04
CA VAL A 568 -8.42 19.25 0.06
C VAL A 568 -8.58 18.74 1.50
N LEU A 569 -9.44 17.74 1.68
CA LEU A 569 -9.69 17.11 2.97
C LEU A 569 -8.83 15.85 3.16
N SER A 570 -8.12 15.79 4.29
CA SER A 570 -7.57 14.54 4.84
C SER A 570 -8.55 13.96 5.85
N THR A 571 -9.08 12.75 5.58
CA THR A 571 -9.98 12.01 6.47
C THR A 571 -9.69 10.50 6.35
N THR A 572 -10.17 9.71 7.31
CA THR A 572 -10.06 8.24 7.29
C THR A 572 -11.44 7.58 7.37
N MET A 573 -11.55 6.36 6.85
CA MET A 573 -12.79 5.55 6.89
C MET A 573 -13.30 5.29 8.32
N GLY A 574 -12.37 5.24 9.28
CA GLY A 574 -12.64 5.28 10.70
C GLY A 574 -11.39 5.66 11.49
N PHE A 575 -11.53 5.89 12.80
CA PHE A 575 -10.41 5.97 13.73
C PHE A 575 -10.47 4.78 14.68
N THR A 576 -9.41 3.96 14.68
CA THR A 576 -9.25 2.88 15.65
C THR A 576 -8.92 3.45 17.04
N LEU A 577 -9.08 2.66 18.10
CA LEU A 577 -8.67 3.07 19.46
C LEU A 577 -7.16 3.38 19.57
N LEU A 578 -6.37 2.88 18.61
CA LEU A 578 -4.93 3.10 18.46
C LEU A 578 -4.60 4.51 17.92
N ALA A 579 -5.52 5.17 17.21
CA ALA A 579 -5.34 6.51 16.67
C ALA A 579 -5.41 7.56 17.79
N ARG A 580 -4.25 7.83 18.40
CA ARG A 580 -4.06 8.72 19.55
C ARG A 580 -2.98 9.74 19.23
N TYR A 581 -3.21 11.01 19.57
CA TYR A 581 -2.23 12.09 19.42
C TYR A 581 -1.69 12.27 17.99
N TRP A 582 -2.57 12.09 16.99
CA TRP A 582 -2.24 12.26 15.58
C TRP A 582 -2.60 13.68 15.11
N LEU A 583 -1.71 14.27 14.30
CA LEU A 583 -1.87 15.60 13.72
C LEU A 583 -1.47 15.53 12.24
N ASN A 584 -2.33 16.00 11.34
CA ASN A 584 -2.06 16.03 9.91
C ASN A 584 -2.07 17.47 9.41
N ILE A 585 -1.01 17.93 8.74
CA ILE A 585 -0.98 19.22 8.05
C ILE A 585 -1.17 18.92 6.56
N THR A 586 -2.38 19.14 6.04
CA THR A 586 -2.70 18.86 4.62
C THR A 586 -1.92 19.78 3.68
N GLY A 587 -1.56 20.98 4.15
CA GLY A 587 -0.71 21.94 3.44
C GLY A 587 -1.44 23.24 3.10
N GLU A 588 -0.90 23.94 2.12
CA GLU A 588 -1.43 25.22 1.62
C GLU A 588 -2.57 25.02 0.60
N ASP A 589 -3.62 25.85 0.70
CA ASP A 589 -4.57 26.09 -0.40
C ASP A 589 -4.02 27.10 -1.42
N LEU A 590 -4.78 27.38 -2.49
CA LEU A 590 -4.35 28.30 -3.56
C LEU A 590 -4.26 29.77 -3.12
N ALA A 591 -4.80 30.15 -1.96
CA ALA A 591 -4.62 31.45 -1.35
C ALA A 591 -3.48 31.46 -0.29
N GLY A 592 -2.80 30.32 -0.12
CA GLY A 592 -1.67 30.16 0.81
C GLY A 592 -2.07 29.91 2.26
N ASN A 593 -3.36 29.68 2.57
CA ASN A 593 -3.79 29.35 3.93
C ASN A 593 -3.52 27.88 4.22
N TYR A 594 -3.22 27.57 5.48
CA TYR A 594 -2.83 26.24 5.90
C TYR A 594 -3.97 25.49 6.57
N TRP A 595 -4.19 24.27 6.10
CA TRP A 595 -5.19 23.36 6.62
C TRP A 595 -4.55 22.22 7.41
N ALA A 596 -5.11 21.93 8.58
CA ALA A 596 -4.66 20.83 9.43
C ALA A 596 -5.84 20.07 10.07
N THR A 597 -5.58 18.86 10.51
CA THR A 597 -6.54 17.95 11.16
C THR A 597 -5.89 17.37 12.41
N VAL A 598 -6.61 17.28 13.53
CA VAL A 598 -6.07 16.77 14.80
C VAL A 598 -6.98 15.76 15.48
N VAL A 599 -6.36 14.74 16.08
CA VAL A 599 -7.00 13.65 16.85
C VAL A 599 -6.39 13.64 18.25
N LEU A 600 -7.03 14.37 19.17
CA LEU A 600 -6.46 14.75 20.46
C LEU A 600 -7.50 14.68 21.60
N PRO A 601 -7.08 14.65 22.88
CA PRO A 601 -7.99 14.78 24.01
C PRO A 601 -8.73 16.13 24.02
N ARG A 602 -9.99 16.17 24.48
CA ARG A 602 -10.78 17.42 24.57
C ARG A 602 -10.04 18.60 25.24
N PRO A 603 -9.25 18.43 26.32
CA PRO A 603 -8.47 19.53 26.91
C PRO A 603 -7.41 20.12 25.98
N SER A 604 -6.66 19.26 25.27
CA SER A 604 -5.65 19.69 24.29
C SER A 604 -6.31 20.44 23.12
N ILE A 605 -7.47 19.97 22.67
CA ILE A 605 -8.28 20.66 21.66
C ILE A 605 -8.81 21.99 22.18
N ALA A 606 -9.27 22.07 23.44
CA ALA A 606 -9.72 23.33 24.03
C ALA A 606 -8.57 24.35 24.11
N SER A 607 -7.35 23.90 24.38
CA SER A 607 -6.15 24.75 24.36
C SER A 607 -5.77 25.20 22.94
N ILE A 608 -6.03 24.40 21.91
CA ILE A 608 -5.89 24.80 20.49
C ILE A 608 -6.99 25.81 20.12
N GLU A 609 -8.26 25.49 20.37
CA GLU A 609 -9.42 26.36 20.13
C GLU A 609 -9.29 27.72 20.85
N GLU A 610 -8.60 27.77 21.99
CA GLU A 610 -8.24 28.99 22.72
C GLU A 610 -7.01 29.69 22.14
N GLY A 611 -5.99 28.95 21.73
CA GLY A 611 -4.82 29.51 21.06
C GLY A 611 -5.15 30.17 19.72
N MET A 612 -6.02 29.57 18.91
CA MET A 612 -6.42 30.12 17.60
C MET A 612 -7.17 31.44 17.71
N ARG A 613 -7.91 31.66 18.82
CA ARG A 613 -8.58 32.94 19.13
C ARG A 613 -7.63 34.03 19.65
N ARG A 614 -6.31 33.79 19.63
CA ARG A 614 -5.24 34.71 20.06
C ARG A 614 -4.18 34.93 18.96
N LEU A 615 -4.42 34.42 17.75
CA LEU A 615 -3.57 34.52 16.55
C LEU A 615 -4.06 35.62 15.60
#